data_AF-A0A3P7K2E2-F1
#
_entry.id   AF-A0A3P7K2E2-F1
#
_cell.length_a   1.000
_cell.length_b   1.000
_cell.length_c   1.000
_cell.angle_alpha   90.00
_cell.angle_beta   90.00
_cell.angle_gamma   90.00
#
_symmetry.space_group_name_H-M   'P 1'
#
loop_
_entity.id
_entity.type
_entity.pdbx_description
1 polymer ?
#
loop_
_entity_poly.entity_id
_entity_poly.type
_entity_poly.pdbx_seq_one_letter_code
_entity_poly.pdbx_strand_id
1 'polypeptide(L)'
;MGVGTVTSGRIHKKQILKSSYVTESLFFENFPAAGLVKTSSLTHHVTDSAAAAMAMFSGWKADSFMLGMKPNSKTPCTTNKTLWITEGIAESVLEKGPALIPINKKK
;
A
#
# COMPACT_ATOMS: atom_id res chain seq x y z
N MET A 1 -7.74 0.52 2.49
CA MET A 1 -8.60 1.19 3.50
C MET A 1 -8.92 2.59 2.99
N GLY A 2 -10.13 2.82 2.48
CA GLY A 2 -10.52 4.14 1.96
C GLY A 2 -11.03 5.08 3.05
N VAL A 3 -11.27 6.35 2.71
CA VAL A 3 -11.78 7.37 3.65
C VAL A 3 -13.12 6.97 4.27
N GLY A 4 -14.02 6.32 3.51
CA GLY A 4 -15.28 5.81 4.05
C GLY A 4 -15.07 4.70 5.08
N THR A 5 -14.11 3.81 4.85
CA THR A 5 -13.73 2.75 5.81
C THR A 5 -13.15 3.34 7.09
N VAL A 6 -12.38 4.43 7.00
CA VAL A 6 -11.82 5.12 8.17
C VAL A 6 -12.94 5.68 9.06
N THR A 7 -13.91 6.39 8.47
CA THR A 7 -15.06 6.93 9.21
C THR A 7 -15.89 5.82 9.85
N SER A 8 -16.20 4.75 9.12
CA SER A 8 -16.93 3.59 9.66
C SER A 8 -16.15 2.91 10.78
N GLY A 9 -14.83 2.77 10.64
CA GLY A 9 -13.95 2.23 11.68
C GLY A 9 -13.95 3.08 12.95
N ARG A 10 -14.01 4.40 12.81
CA ARG A 10 -14.15 5.35 13.93
C ARG A 10 -15.45 5.14 14.69
N ILE A 11 -16.56 5.03 13.97
CA ILE A 11 -17.87 4.76 14.56
C ILE A 11 -17.90 3.39 15.22
N HIS A 12 -17.31 2.37 14.58
CA HIS A 12 -17.27 1.02 15.13
C HIS A 12 -16.44 0.92 16.41
N LYS A 13 -15.27 1.58 16.46
CA LYS A 13 -14.44 1.66 17.67
C LYS A 13 -15.23 2.23 18.86
N LYS A 14 -16.05 3.27 18.63
CA LYS A 14 -16.95 3.77 19.67
C LYS A 14 -17.94 2.74 20.17
N GLN A 15 -18.59 2.04 19.24
CA GLN A 15 -19.62 1.06 19.58
C GLN A 15 -19.05 -0.04 20.48
N ILE A 16 -17.81 -0.46 20.22
CA ILE A 16 -17.09 -1.44 21.06
C ILE A 16 -16.78 -0.86 22.45
N LEU A 17 -16.32 0.40 22.54
CA LEU A 17 -15.88 1.03 23.79
C LEU A 17 -17.02 1.56 24.68
N LYS A 18 -18.27 1.60 24.19
CA LYS A 18 -19.47 2.09 24.92
C LYS A 18 -19.30 3.48 25.57
N SER A 19 -18.41 4.32 25.04
CA SER A 19 -18.12 5.64 25.60
C SER A 19 -19.08 6.71 25.07
N SER A 20 -19.52 7.61 25.96
CA SER A 20 -20.55 8.63 25.71
C SER A 20 -20.04 9.94 25.07
N TYR A 21 -18.72 10.14 24.97
CA TYR A 21 -18.14 11.39 24.46
C TYR A 21 -17.83 11.33 22.94
N VAL A 22 -17.57 12.50 22.35
CA VAL A 22 -17.34 12.78 20.90
C VAL A 22 -16.41 11.75 20.22
N THR A 23 -16.54 11.57 18.91
CA THR A 23 -15.69 10.69 18.05
C THR A 23 -14.24 10.67 18.44
N GLU A 24 -13.85 9.67 19.24
CA GLU A 24 -12.47 9.35 19.51
C GLU A 24 -11.80 9.03 18.18
N SER A 25 -10.71 9.74 17.91
CA SER A 25 -9.93 9.58 16.70
C SER A 25 -9.30 8.19 16.65
N LEU A 26 -9.04 7.70 15.43
CA LEU A 26 -8.14 6.57 15.25
C LEU A 26 -6.70 7.03 15.52
N PHE A 27 -5.84 6.13 15.97
CA PHE A 27 -4.45 6.47 16.35
C PHE A 27 -3.72 7.26 15.24
N PHE A 28 -3.89 6.87 13.98
CA PHE A 28 -3.25 7.53 12.84
C PHE A 28 -3.85 8.88 12.45
N GLU A 29 -5.02 9.26 12.98
CA GLU A 29 -5.63 10.57 12.72
C GLU A 29 -5.00 11.68 13.57
N ASN A 30 -4.25 11.31 14.61
CA ASN A 30 -3.49 12.24 15.44
C ASN A 30 -2.11 12.58 14.84
N PHE A 31 -1.80 12.06 13.64
CA PHE A 31 -0.55 12.42 12.95
C PHE A 31 -0.60 13.88 12.48
N PRO A 32 0.54 14.60 12.53
CA PRO A 32 0.59 16.03 12.22
C PRO A 32 0.37 16.35 10.74
N ALA A 33 0.50 15.36 9.86
CA ALA A 33 0.38 15.52 8.41
C ALA A 33 -0.56 14.46 7.82
N ALA A 34 -1.40 14.89 6.89
CA ALA A 34 -2.26 14.04 6.09
C ALA A 34 -2.19 14.47 4.62
N GLY A 35 -2.32 13.52 3.71
CA GLY A 35 -2.29 13.76 2.27
C GLY A 35 -3.24 12.84 1.52
N LEU A 36 -3.63 13.24 0.31
CA LEU A 36 -4.43 12.43 -0.59
C LEU A 36 -3.53 11.81 -1.67
N VAL A 37 -3.70 10.51 -1.91
CA VAL A 37 -2.92 9.75 -2.88
C VAL A 37 -3.80 9.39 -4.08
N LYS A 38 -3.32 9.67 -5.30
CA LYS A 38 -3.96 9.19 -6.53
C LYS A 38 -3.58 7.73 -6.77
N THR A 39 -4.56 6.84 -6.65
CA THR A 39 -4.33 5.39 -6.68
C THR A 39 -4.43 4.77 -8.07
N SER A 40 -4.50 5.54 -9.16
CA SER A 40 -4.61 4.95 -10.50
C SER A 40 -3.35 4.19 -10.90
N SER A 41 -3.53 3.00 -11.49
CA SER A 41 -2.45 2.24 -12.14
C SER A 41 -2.14 2.84 -13.52
N LEU A 42 -1.16 2.26 -14.22
CA LEU A 42 -0.81 2.73 -15.57
C LEU A 42 -1.92 2.44 -16.60
N THR A 43 -2.66 1.34 -16.40
CA THR A 43 -3.68 0.85 -17.34
C THR A 43 -5.11 1.04 -16.85
N HIS A 44 -5.34 1.16 -15.54
CA HIS A 44 -6.68 1.22 -14.96
C HIS A 44 -6.84 2.36 -13.97
N HIS A 45 -8.01 3.00 -14.00
CA HIS A 45 -8.39 4.01 -13.00
C HIS A 45 -8.61 3.40 -11.62
N VAL A 46 -9.19 2.19 -11.58
CA VAL A 46 -9.31 1.38 -10.36
C VAL A 46 -8.15 0.40 -10.34
N THR A 47 -7.20 0.64 -9.45
CA THR A 47 -6.02 -0.21 -9.30
C THR A 47 -6.32 -1.47 -8.50
N ASP A 48 -5.53 -2.51 -8.73
CA ASP A 48 -5.52 -3.71 -7.92
C ASP A 48 -4.48 -3.61 -6.78
N SER A 49 -4.48 -4.60 -5.89
CA SER A 49 -3.55 -4.64 -4.75
C SER A 49 -2.08 -4.75 -5.18
N ALA A 50 -1.79 -5.45 -6.29
CA ALA A 50 -0.40 -5.64 -6.73
C ALA A 50 0.17 -4.33 -7.30
N ALA A 51 -0.53 -3.67 -8.23
CA ALA A 51 -0.06 -2.41 -8.79
C ALA A 51 0.01 -1.28 -7.75
N ALA A 52 -0.92 -1.26 -6.79
CA ALA A 52 -0.86 -0.33 -5.65
C ALA A 52 0.37 -0.59 -4.77
N ALA A 53 0.65 -1.85 -4.43
CA ALA A 53 1.83 -2.21 -3.64
C ALA A 53 3.12 -1.80 -4.38
N MET A 54 3.19 -2.03 -5.69
CA MET A 54 4.34 -1.58 -6.49
C MET A 54 4.56 -0.09 -6.40
N ALA A 55 3.51 0.72 -6.59
CA ALA A 55 3.63 2.17 -6.49
C ALA A 55 4.09 2.64 -5.10
N MET A 56 3.63 1.99 -4.03
CA MET A 56 3.96 2.37 -2.65
C MET A 56 5.37 1.94 -2.22
N PHE A 57 5.80 0.72 -2.58
CA PHE A 57 7.08 0.16 -2.11
C PHE A 57 8.24 0.43 -3.05
N SER A 58 8.00 0.46 -4.37
CA SER A 58 9.06 0.73 -5.35
C SER A 58 9.10 2.17 -5.83
N GLY A 59 8.03 2.94 -5.62
CA GLY A 59 7.87 4.29 -6.19
C GLY A 59 7.47 4.30 -7.67
N TRP A 60 7.31 3.15 -8.31
CA TRP A 60 6.97 3.03 -9.74
C TRP A 60 5.52 2.58 -9.93
N LYS A 61 4.78 3.27 -10.80
CA LYS A 61 3.43 2.82 -11.19
C LYS A 61 3.54 1.61 -12.11
N ALA A 62 2.99 0.48 -11.67
CA ALA A 62 2.91 -0.74 -12.47
C ALA A 62 1.59 -0.83 -13.27
N ASP A 63 1.59 -1.74 -14.24
CA ASP A 63 0.38 -2.20 -14.88
C ASP A 63 -0.46 -3.03 -13.90
N SER A 64 -1.80 -2.99 -14.03
CA SER A 64 -2.68 -3.80 -13.19
C SER A 64 -2.34 -5.30 -13.30
N PHE A 65 -2.46 -6.02 -12.19
CA PHE A 65 -2.13 -7.45 -12.06
C PHE A 65 -0.63 -7.80 -12.18
N MET A 66 0.27 -6.80 -12.15
CA MET A 66 1.71 -7.04 -12.20
C MET A 66 2.38 -6.70 -10.86
N LEU A 67 3.29 -7.57 -10.41
CA LEU A 67 4.09 -7.40 -9.19
C LEU A 67 5.57 -7.64 -9.53
N GLY A 68 6.46 -6.79 -9.02
CA GLY A 68 7.91 -6.93 -9.19
C GLY A 68 8.44 -6.64 -10.59
N MET A 69 7.60 -6.14 -11.51
CA MET A 69 7.95 -5.90 -12.91
C MET A 69 7.90 -4.41 -13.24
N LYS A 70 8.80 -3.99 -14.13
CA LYS A 70 8.84 -2.62 -14.67
C LYS A 70 7.56 -2.31 -15.46
N PRO A 71 7.18 -1.02 -15.55
CA PRO A 71 6.01 -0.60 -16.31
C PRO A 71 6.13 -1.00 -17.77
N ASN A 72 5.01 -1.29 -18.44
CA ASN A 72 4.93 -1.71 -19.84
C ASN A 72 5.58 -3.06 -20.17
N SER A 73 5.90 -3.89 -19.18
CA SER A 73 6.51 -5.19 -19.48
C SER A 73 5.58 -6.13 -20.26
N LYS A 74 4.24 -5.93 -20.21
CA LYS A 74 3.15 -6.61 -20.96
C LYS A 74 3.27 -8.15 -21.10
N THR A 75 4.13 -8.78 -20.32
CA THR A 75 4.50 -10.19 -20.40
C THR A 75 4.20 -10.81 -19.04
N PRO A 76 3.35 -11.85 -18.97
CA PRO A 76 2.96 -12.45 -17.70
C PRO A 76 4.11 -13.23 -17.06
N CYS A 77 5.04 -13.74 -17.87
CA CYS A 77 6.24 -14.40 -17.41
C CYS A 77 7.43 -13.98 -18.30
N THR A 78 8.56 -13.70 -17.67
CA THR A 78 9.81 -13.44 -18.38
C THR A 78 10.98 -13.88 -17.53
N THR A 79 11.97 -14.52 -18.15
CA THR A 79 13.25 -14.88 -17.53
C THR A 79 14.24 -13.71 -17.55
N ASN A 80 13.91 -12.62 -18.26
CA ASN A 80 14.77 -11.46 -18.36
C ASN A 80 14.71 -10.61 -17.09
N LYS A 81 15.75 -10.73 -16.26
CA LYS A 81 15.91 -9.98 -14.99
C LYS A 81 15.93 -8.46 -15.18
N THR A 82 16.22 -7.95 -16.38
CA THR A 82 16.23 -6.51 -16.67
C THR A 82 14.85 -5.87 -16.53
N LEU A 83 13.79 -6.67 -16.67
CA LEU A 83 12.39 -6.22 -16.51
C LEU A 83 11.93 -6.24 -15.06
N TRP A 84 12.74 -6.77 -14.14
CA TRP A 84 12.38 -6.82 -12.73
C TRP A 84 12.77 -5.52 -12.04
N ILE A 85 12.04 -5.17 -10.99
CA ILE A 85 12.36 -4.03 -10.14
C ILE A 85 13.24 -4.51 -8.99
N THR A 86 14.40 -3.89 -8.85
CA THR A 86 15.40 -4.18 -7.80
C THR A 86 15.59 -3.01 -6.83
N GLU A 87 14.98 -1.85 -7.11
CA GLU A 87 15.25 -0.58 -6.43
C GLU A 87 14.16 -0.21 -5.41
N GLY A 88 13.42 -1.19 -4.87
CA GLY A 88 12.37 -0.90 -3.91
C GLY A 88 12.92 -0.53 -2.54
N ILE A 89 12.03 0.00 -1.68
CA ILE A 89 12.40 0.38 -0.31
C ILE A 89 12.84 -0.84 0.50
N ALA A 90 12.25 -2.01 0.26
CA ALA A 90 12.60 -3.24 0.97
C ALA A 90 14.00 -3.73 0.57
N GLU A 91 14.30 -3.72 -0.73
CA GLU A 91 15.60 -4.05 -1.31
C GLU A 91 16.68 -3.08 -0.82
N SER A 92 16.37 -1.78 -0.84
CA SER A 92 17.26 -0.72 -0.33
C SER A 92 17.59 -0.87 1.16
N VAL A 93 16.61 -1.32 1.96
CA VAL A 93 16.80 -1.59 3.40
C VAL A 93 17.65 -2.84 3.59
N LEU A 94 17.42 -3.90 2.81
CA LEU A 94 18.24 -5.12 2.87
C LEU A 94 19.69 -4.86 2.49
N GLU A 95 19.95 -4.02 1.48
CA GLU A 95 21.30 -3.66 1.05
C GLU A 95 22.07 -2.90 2.15
N LYS A 96 21.39 -2.01 2.89
CA LYS A 96 22.01 -1.17 3.92
C LYS A 96 22.27 -1.91 5.25
N GLY A 97 21.89 -3.18 5.38
CA GLY A 97 22.11 -4.00 6.57
C GLY A 97 21.03 -4.04 7.68
N PRO A 98 19.96 -3.22 7.72
CA PRO A 98 18.86 -3.46 8.66
C PRO A 98 18.03 -4.72 8.32
N ALA A 99 17.58 -5.42 9.37
CA ALA A 99 16.68 -6.56 9.22
C ALA A 99 15.27 -6.10 8.80
N LEU A 100 14.73 -6.73 7.75
CA LEU A 100 13.38 -6.49 7.25
C LEU A 100 12.48 -7.70 7.57
N ILE A 101 11.33 -7.45 8.21
CA ILE A 101 10.35 -8.50 8.53
C ILE A 101 8.97 -8.11 7.96
N PRO A 102 8.45 -8.83 6.96
CA PRO A 102 7.08 -8.62 6.50
C PRO A 102 6.09 -9.21 7.51
N ILE A 103 5.20 -8.38 8.04
CA ILE A 103 4.12 -8.81 8.95
C ILE A 103 2.80 -8.71 8.18
N ASN A 104 2.10 -9.82 8.07
CA ASN A 104 0.74 -9.87 7.56
C ASN A 104 -0.16 -10.59 8.57
N LYS A 105 -1.42 -10.20 8.65
CA LYS A 105 -2.40 -10.89 9.47
C LYS A 105 -2.58 -12.29 8.88
N LYS A 106 -2.26 -13.34 9.66
CA LYS A 106 -2.70 -14.69 9.33
C LYS A 106 -4.24 -14.67 9.32
N LYS A 107 -4.83 -15.13 8.22
CA LYS A 107 -6.28 -15.37 8.15
C LYS A 107 -6.67 -16.37 9.23
#